data_AF-A0A821I7P1-F1
#
_entry.id   AF-A0A821I7P1-F1
#
_cell.length_a   1.000
_cell.length_b   1.000
_cell.length_c   1.000
_cell.angle_alpha   90.00
_cell.angle_beta   90.00
_cell.angle_gamma   90.00
#
_symmetry.space_group_name_H-M   'P 1'
#
loop_
_entity.id
_entity.type
_entity.pdbx_description
1 polymer ?
#
loop_
_entity_poly.entity_id
_entity_poly.type
_entity_poly.pdbx_seq_one_letter_code
_entity_poly.pdbx_strand_id
1 'polypeptide(L)'
;MCDSQHTRGFSYVNEESIDADVKCAICTDPYLDPIVVLTCNHIFCRSGIERVMKDKPVCPMCRHMPFTLSELQPANLPLVNCLNELLVKCDTCNQMNIKRNMFDEHINKLCPKAKVTCSAADLKCEWTDSRDQLNDHLAHCKFEPLRSVLSPLLLMAKQVERIQTDNQELQLQVNGLQHRCKQLEMRMHETCTIPLRTASDIDINAKWTANGMTVAGYNSSGDGLNQFSNPQGLYLQDERTLYVADFSNHRIVEWKLGEPNGKIVAGGNGAGCRDNQLDYPTDVIVDKENDCLIICDRGNRRVVQWSLRDSTHGETIIADISCNCLTMDENKYLYVTDVTNNEVRRWRAGETERTVVAGGNGTGNRLDQLDYPTFIFVDRDHSVYVSDYNNHRVMKWTENAREGIIVAGGRGRGDSSRNSYYPGGVIVDQWGNVYVADSEIHRVVCWKKGAAEGKVIAGGNGRGAQPNQLNRPAGILFDKHGNLFVSDFENHRVQKFEITTRDP
;
A
#
# COMPACT_ATOMS: atom_id res chain seq x y z
N MET A 1 38.63 17.95 29.39
CA MET A 1 38.84 19.39 29.09
C MET A 1 38.02 19.73 27.85
N CYS A 2 37.23 20.80 27.87
CA CYS A 2 36.62 21.33 26.65
C CYS A 2 37.70 21.78 25.68
N ASP A 3 37.35 22.07 24.43
CA ASP A 3 38.27 22.80 23.55
C ASP A 3 38.57 24.16 24.21
N SER A 4 39.83 24.39 24.56
CA SER A 4 40.25 25.61 25.27
C SER A 4 40.14 26.81 24.34
N GLN A 5 39.99 28.03 24.89
CA GLN A 5 39.97 29.27 24.10
C GLN A 5 41.15 29.37 23.08
N HIS A 6 42.33 28.86 23.45
CA HIS A 6 43.51 28.76 22.58
C HIS A 6 43.33 27.92 21.30
N THR A 7 42.37 26.98 21.28
CA THR A 7 42.06 26.19 20.08
C THR A 7 41.30 27.00 19.02
N ARG A 8 40.65 28.10 19.39
CA ARG A 8 40.06 29.07 18.46
C ARG A 8 40.95 30.29 18.19
N GLY A 9 42.12 30.39 18.85
CA GLY A 9 43.10 31.44 18.58
C GLY A 9 42.72 32.82 19.12
N PHE A 10 41.91 32.89 20.17
CA PHE A 10 41.63 34.11 20.91
C PHE A 10 41.61 33.87 22.42
N SER A 11 41.81 34.97 23.17
CA SER A 11 41.72 35.02 24.64
C SER A 11 40.72 36.12 25.05
N TYR A 12 39.90 35.94 26.10
CA TYR A 12 38.99 37.01 26.52
C TYR A 12 39.72 38.19 27.15
N VAL A 13 39.20 39.40 26.93
CA VAL A 13 39.67 40.62 27.60
C VAL A 13 38.97 40.70 28.96
N ASN A 14 39.73 40.87 30.04
CA ASN A 14 39.24 40.97 31.42
C ASN A 14 38.41 39.76 31.89
N GLU A 15 38.96 38.55 31.76
CA GLU A 15 38.33 37.28 32.17
C GLU A 15 37.75 37.26 33.61
N GLU A 16 38.40 37.98 34.52
CA GLU A 16 37.98 38.10 35.93
C GLU A 16 36.67 38.88 36.10
N SER A 17 36.32 39.75 35.14
CA SER A 17 35.10 40.57 35.17
C SER A 17 33.88 39.90 34.50
N ILE A 18 34.08 38.74 33.88
CA ILE A 18 33.02 38.01 33.20
C ILE A 18 32.17 37.26 34.23
N ASP A 19 30.86 37.47 34.16
CA ASP A 19 29.85 36.87 35.03
C ASP A 19 30.03 35.35 35.15
N ALA A 20 29.84 34.82 36.35
CA ALA A 20 29.88 33.38 36.60
C ALA A 20 28.78 32.64 35.85
N ASP A 21 27.63 33.27 35.59
CA ASP A 21 26.48 32.67 34.93
C ASP A 21 26.72 32.34 33.46
N VAL A 22 27.75 32.94 32.84
CA VAL A 22 28.12 32.67 31.45
C VAL A 22 29.33 31.72 31.31
N LYS A 23 29.78 31.12 32.42
CA LYS A 23 30.92 30.19 32.47
C LYS A 23 30.47 28.74 32.50
N CYS A 24 31.19 27.89 31.78
CA CYS A 24 30.92 26.45 31.73
C CYS A 24 31.45 25.74 32.97
N ALA A 25 30.62 24.91 33.61
CA ALA A 25 31.02 24.13 34.77
C ALA A 25 32.11 23.06 34.50
N ILE A 26 32.40 22.73 33.23
CA ILE A 26 33.41 21.72 32.86
C ILE A 26 34.80 22.36 32.66
N CYS A 27 34.88 23.47 31.92
CA CYS A 27 36.14 24.14 31.60
C CYS A 27 36.37 25.45 32.33
N THR A 28 35.40 25.93 33.11
CA THR A 28 35.43 27.22 33.85
C THR A 28 35.56 28.49 33.00
N ASP A 29 35.81 28.33 31.69
CA ASP A 29 35.77 29.40 30.69
C ASP A 29 34.33 29.82 30.32
N PRO A 30 34.14 31.04 29.78
CA PRO A 30 32.89 31.42 29.13
C PRO A 30 32.46 30.41 28.05
N TYR A 31 31.15 30.15 27.91
CA TYR A 31 30.67 29.10 27.00
C TYR A 31 31.09 29.34 25.55
N LEU A 32 31.80 28.38 24.94
CA LEU A 32 32.27 28.47 23.54
C LEU A 32 31.17 28.14 22.51
N ASP A 33 30.37 27.12 22.78
CA ASP A 33 29.17 26.76 22.01
C ASP A 33 28.19 26.16 23.03
N PRO A 34 27.31 26.99 23.63
CA PRO A 34 26.49 26.59 24.77
C PRO A 34 25.39 25.61 24.33
N ILE A 35 25.37 24.44 24.96
CA ILE A 35 24.39 23.36 24.76
C ILE A 35 23.64 23.13 26.06
N VAL A 36 22.31 23.07 25.97
CA VAL A 36 21.39 22.74 27.04
C VAL A 36 21.06 21.26 26.99
N VAL A 37 21.11 20.60 28.15
CA VAL A 37 20.59 19.24 28.33
C VAL A 37 19.10 19.34 28.70
N LEU A 38 18.18 18.95 27.81
CA LEU A 38 16.74 19.19 27.98
C LEU A 38 16.14 18.57 29.25
N THR A 39 16.68 17.46 29.72
CA THR A 39 16.16 16.74 30.89
C THR A 39 16.43 17.45 32.21
N CYS A 40 17.44 18.34 32.28
CA CYS A 40 17.83 19.00 33.52
C CYS A 40 18.18 20.49 33.37
N ASN A 41 18.10 21.04 32.16
CA ASN A 41 18.38 22.43 31.80
C ASN A 41 19.79 22.95 32.15
N HIS A 42 20.75 22.06 32.47
CA HIS A 42 22.14 22.46 32.65
C HIS A 42 22.81 22.77 31.31
N ILE A 43 23.68 23.78 31.30
CA ILE A 43 24.35 24.29 30.10
C ILE A 43 25.84 23.96 30.15
N PHE A 44 26.40 23.53 29.02
CA PHE A 44 27.81 23.17 28.87
C PHE A 44 28.34 23.61 27.50
N CYS A 45 29.66 23.67 27.34
CA CYS A 45 30.26 23.72 26.00
C CYS A 45 30.00 22.40 25.27
N ARG A 46 29.60 22.48 23.99
CA ARG A 46 29.35 21.30 23.12
C ARG A 46 30.44 20.23 23.23
N SER A 47 31.69 20.59 22.96
CA SER A 47 32.81 19.64 23.00
C SER A 47 33.11 19.10 24.39
N GLY A 48 32.71 19.82 25.44
CA GLY A 48 32.78 19.37 26.82
C GLY A 48 31.76 18.27 27.10
N ILE A 49 30.48 18.53 26.81
CA ILE A 49 29.40 17.59 27.10
C ILE A 49 29.44 16.36 26.20
N GLU A 50 29.77 16.50 24.91
CA GLU A 50 29.91 15.38 23.98
C GLU A 50 31.05 14.44 24.41
N ARG A 51 32.12 14.95 25.02
CA ARG A 51 33.20 14.13 25.57
C ARG A 51 32.78 13.40 26.83
N VAL A 52 32.10 14.08 27.75
CA VAL A 52 31.52 13.44 28.94
C VAL A 52 30.60 12.29 28.53
N MET A 53 29.76 12.49 27.52
CA MET A 53 28.84 11.48 27.02
C MET A 53 29.52 10.22 26.46
N LYS A 54 30.73 10.35 25.89
CA LYS A 54 31.51 9.19 25.41
C LYS A 54 31.97 8.29 26.58
N ASP A 55 32.28 8.89 27.72
CA ASP A 55 32.78 8.16 28.89
C ASP A 55 31.62 7.70 29.80
N LYS A 56 30.68 8.60 30.11
CA LYS A 56 29.49 8.36 30.93
C LYS A 56 28.32 9.25 30.48
N PRO A 57 27.18 8.70 30.05
CA PRO A 57 26.06 9.49 29.52
C PRO A 57 25.20 10.13 30.63
N VAL A 58 25.82 10.73 31.65
CA VAL A 58 25.12 11.40 32.76
C VAL A 58 25.57 12.84 32.89
N CYS A 59 24.67 13.70 33.37
CA CYS A 59 24.96 15.13 33.47
C CYS A 59 26.02 15.38 34.56
N PRO A 60 27.11 16.13 34.28
CA PRO A 60 28.17 16.41 35.26
C PRO A 60 27.69 17.07 36.55
N MET A 61 26.64 17.89 36.46
CA MET A 61 26.12 18.71 37.56
C MET A 61 25.16 17.92 38.46
N CYS A 62 24.12 17.30 37.89
CA CYS A 62 23.10 16.63 38.68
C CYS A 62 23.32 15.11 38.84
N ARG A 63 24.18 14.50 38.01
CA ARG A 63 24.50 13.06 37.99
C ARG A 63 23.27 12.13 37.95
N HIS A 64 22.11 12.66 37.57
CA HIS A 64 20.84 11.95 37.50
C HIS A 64 20.46 11.71 36.05
N MET A 65 19.94 10.50 35.80
CA MET A 65 19.40 9.98 34.54
C MET A 65 20.41 9.93 33.37
N PRO A 66 20.54 8.76 32.71
CA PRO A 66 21.23 8.71 31.44
C PRO A 66 20.43 9.48 30.38
N PHE A 67 21.10 10.26 29.54
CA PHE A 67 20.50 11.00 28.43
C PHE A 67 21.22 10.71 27.11
N THR A 68 20.55 10.98 26.00
CA THR A 68 20.96 10.65 24.62
C THR A 68 21.35 11.91 23.84
N LEU A 69 22.05 11.74 22.71
CA LEU A 69 22.49 12.88 21.88
C LEU A 69 21.31 13.71 21.34
N SER A 70 20.13 13.10 21.18
CA SER A 70 18.90 13.80 20.77
C SER A 70 18.37 14.79 21.81
N GLU A 71 18.81 14.70 23.07
CA GLU A 71 18.36 15.55 24.17
C GLU A 71 19.29 16.76 24.39
N LEU A 72 20.30 16.93 23.55
CA LEU A 72 21.16 18.10 23.51
C LEU A 72 20.63 19.12 22.51
N GLN A 73 20.39 20.36 22.96
CA GLN A 73 19.92 21.46 22.12
C GLN A 73 20.80 22.70 22.27
N PRO A 74 20.92 23.55 21.23
CA PRO A 74 21.56 24.86 21.37
C PRO A 74 20.92 25.68 22.49
N ALA A 75 21.73 26.42 23.24
CA ALA A 75 21.21 27.29 24.28
C ALA A 75 20.36 28.45 23.71
N ASN A 76 19.59 29.07 24.59
CA ASN A 76 18.67 30.13 24.21
C ASN A 76 19.40 31.35 23.63
N LEU A 77 18.67 32.08 22.77
CA LEU A 77 19.19 33.25 22.07
C LEU A 77 19.71 34.36 23.01
N PRO A 78 19.08 34.65 24.17
CA PRO A 78 19.60 35.65 25.11
C PRO A 78 21.01 35.34 25.61
N LEU A 79 21.29 34.10 26.02
CA LEU A 79 22.62 33.70 26.49
C LEU A 79 23.66 33.85 25.37
N VAL A 80 23.31 33.40 24.16
CA VAL A 80 24.18 33.52 22.97
C VAL A 80 24.48 35.00 22.67
N ASN A 81 23.50 35.88 22.78
CA ASN A 81 23.69 37.31 22.56
C ASN A 81 24.59 37.96 23.62
N CYS A 82 24.45 37.60 24.90
CA CYS A 82 25.34 38.06 25.96
C CYS A 82 26.79 37.63 25.70
N LEU A 83 26.98 36.38 25.28
CA LEU A 83 28.28 35.82 24.94
C LEU A 83 28.92 36.51 23.72
N ASN A 84 28.11 36.88 22.72
CA ASN A 84 28.55 37.55 21.49
C ASN A 84 29.15 38.94 21.73
N GLU A 85 28.72 39.62 22.80
CA GLU A 85 29.19 40.95 23.19
C GLU A 85 30.50 40.93 23.98
N LEU A 86 30.97 39.76 24.40
CA LEU A 86 32.26 39.63 25.09
C LEU A 86 33.40 40.08 24.17
N LEU A 87 34.36 40.80 24.73
CA LEU A 87 35.53 41.26 24.02
C LEU A 87 36.65 40.23 24.11
N VAL A 88 37.28 39.97 22.97
CA VAL A 88 38.39 39.02 22.83
C VAL A 88 39.62 39.72 22.24
N LYS A 89 40.76 39.15 22.56
CA LYS A 89 42.07 39.42 21.97
C LYS A 89 42.37 38.33 20.96
N CYS A 90 42.79 38.72 19.75
CA CYS A 90 43.32 37.78 18.78
C CYS A 90 44.72 37.30 19.19
N ASP A 91 44.92 36.00 19.35
CA ASP A 91 46.22 35.43 19.73
C ASP A 91 47.23 35.50 18.56
N THR A 92 46.74 35.67 17.32
CA THR A 92 47.58 35.71 16.11
C THR A 92 48.19 37.08 15.85
N CYS A 93 47.40 38.16 15.95
CA CYS A 93 47.86 39.53 15.67
C CYS A 93 47.94 40.42 16.92
N ASN A 94 47.52 39.92 18.09
CA ASN A 94 47.40 40.66 19.35
C ASN A 94 46.39 41.83 19.33
N GLN A 95 45.52 41.93 18.32
CA GLN A 95 44.46 42.93 18.31
C GLN A 95 43.48 42.66 19.46
N MET A 96 43.25 43.68 20.28
CA MET A 96 42.34 43.66 21.43
C MET A 96 40.94 44.14 21.05
N ASN A 97 39.98 43.92 21.96
CA ASN A 97 38.62 44.48 21.91
C ASN A 97 37.82 44.09 20.65
N ILE A 98 38.03 42.88 20.14
CA ILE A 98 37.20 42.32 19.07
C ILE A 98 35.97 41.73 19.74
N LYS A 99 34.75 42.08 19.31
CA LYS A 99 33.56 41.36 19.78
C LYS A 99 33.65 39.91 19.38
N ARG A 100 33.33 38.99 20.29
CA ARG A 100 33.49 37.55 20.07
C ARG A 100 32.78 37.07 18.81
N ASN A 101 31.57 37.56 18.52
CA ASN A 101 30.86 37.20 17.29
C ASN A 101 31.52 37.69 16.00
N MET A 102 32.37 38.72 16.09
CA MET A 102 33.14 39.27 14.98
C MET A 102 34.53 38.63 14.86
N PHE A 103 34.90 37.72 15.76
CA PHE A 103 36.23 37.11 15.75
C PHE A 103 36.46 36.26 14.50
N ASP A 104 35.47 35.49 14.07
CA ASP A 104 35.57 34.67 12.85
C ASP A 104 35.74 35.56 11.60
N GLU A 105 35.07 36.71 11.55
CA GLU A 105 35.31 37.68 10.48
C GLU A 105 36.72 38.29 10.57
N HIS A 106 37.19 38.62 11.78
CA HIS A 106 38.53 39.12 11.99
C HIS A 106 39.59 38.11 11.50
N ILE A 107 39.59 36.87 11.98
CA ILE A 107 40.64 35.89 11.65
C ILE A 107 40.64 35.54 10.16
N ASN A 108 39.46 35.44 9.55
CA ASN A 108 39.30 35.01 8.16
C ASN A 108 39.49 36.13 7.13
N LYS A 109 39.19 37.39 7.48
CA LYS A 109 39.21 38.49 6.50
C LYS A 109 40.16 39.63 6.86
N LEU A 110 40.37 39.93 8.14
CA LEU A 110 41.00 41.19 8.57
C LEU A 110 42.38 40.99 9.22
N CYS A 111 42.64 39.84 9.84
CA CYS A 111 43.84 39.61 10.64
C CYS A 111 45.10 39.61 9.74
N PRO A 112 46.03 40.56 9.88
CA PRO A 112 47.17 40.67 8.97
C PRO A 112 48.13 39.48 9.10
N LYS A 113 48.21 38.88 10.29
CA LYS A 113 49.13 37.79 10.60
C LYS A 113 48.53 36.39 10.46
N ALA A 114 47.25 36.27 10.05
CA ALA A 114 46.68 34.94 9.89
C ALA A 114 47.35 34.24 8.71
N LYS A 115 47.64 32.95 8.90
CA LYS A 115 48.21 32.10 7.87
C LYS A 115 47.14 31.83 6.80
N VAL A 116 47.40 32.28 5.59
CA VAL A 116 46.52 32.12 4.42
C VAL A 116 47.26 31.40 3.31
N THR A 117 46.51 30.65 2.52
CA THR A 117 47.01 30.00 1.30
C THR A 117 46.75 30.91 0.11
N CYS A 118 47.53 30.73 -0.96
CA CYS A 118 47.26 31.38 -2.22
C CYS A 118 45.87 31.01 -2.75
N SER A 119 45.20 31.96 -3.41
CA SER A 119 43.91 31.72 -4.07
C SER A 119 43.97 30.71 -5.22
N ALA A 120 45.16 30.40 -5.73
CA ALA A 120 45.40 29.37 -6.73
C ALA A 120 45.87 28.03 -6.12
N ALA A 121 45.61 27.78 -4.83
CA ALA A 121 45.93 26.51 -4.18
C ALA A 121 45.30 25.30 -4.89
N ASP A 122 44.07 25.45 -5.43
CA ASP A 122 43.39 24.42 -6.23
C ASP A 122 44.13 24.07 -7.53
N LEU A 123 44.98 24.98 -8.02
CA LEU A 123 45.87 24.78 -9.17
C LEU A 123 47.27 24.32 -8.74
N LYS A 124 47.40 23.82 -7.51
CA LYS A 124 48.64 23.36 -6.87
C LYS A 124 49.67 24.46 -6.60
N CYS A 125 49.22 25.70 -6.32
CA CYS A 125 50.10 26.69 -5.72
C CYS A 125 50.33 26.35 -4.24
N GLU A 126 51.55 25.99 -3.86
CA GLU A 126 51.91 25.58 -2.50
C GLU A 126 52.17 26.76 -1.54
N TRP A 127 52.05 28.00 -2.01
CA TRP A 127 52.34 29.17 -1.19
C TRP A 127 51.37 29.31 -0.02
N THR A 128 51.92 29.43 1.18
CA THR A 128 51.19 29.63 2.43
C THR A 128 52.02 30.50 3.37
N ASP A 129 51.53 31.70 3.70
CA ASP A 129 52.19 32.62 4.61
C ASP A 129 51.17 33.57 5.29
N SER A 130 51.62 34.59 6.00
CA SER A 130 50.75 35.60 6.60
C SER A 130 50.00 36.45 5.57
N ARG A 131 48.77 36.87 5.90
CA ARG A 131 47.87 37.60 4.99
C ARG A 131 48.47 38.91 4.46
N ASP A 132 49.30 39.60 5.22
CA ASP A 132 50.02 40.80 4.78
C ASP A 132 51.02 40.53 3.63
N GLN A 133 51.54 39.31 3.50
CA GLN A 133 52.42 38.89 2.41
C GLN A 133 51.67 38.41 1.16
N LEU A 134 50.34 38.24 1.25
CA LEU A 134 49.53 37.65 0.17
C LEU A 134 49.55 38.50 -1.11
N ASN A 135 49.46 39.83 -0.99
CA ASN A 135 49.42 40.70 -2.17
C ASN A 135 50.74 40.68 -2.97
N ASP A 136 51.87 40.58 -2.27
CA ASP A 136 53.19 40.47 -2.92
C ASP A 136 53.35 39.13 -3.63
N HIS A 137 52.86 38.04 -3.02
CA HIS A 137 52.78 36.75 -3.69
C HIS A 137 51.87 36.77 -4.92
N LEU A 138 50.66 37.34 -4.81
CA LEU A 138 49.68 37.37 -5.91
C LEU A 138 50.21 38.12 -7.14
N ALA A 139 51.03 39.16 -6.93
CA ALA A 139 51.70 39.88 -8.02
C ALA A 139 52.66 39.00 -8.84
N HIS A 140 53.17 37.91 -8.26
CA HIS A 140 54.17 37.01 -8.87
C HIS A 140 53.67 35.56 -9.04
N CYS A 141 52.40 35.29 -8.72
CA CYS A 141 51.85 33.95 -8.77
C CYS A 141 51.65 33.47 -10.20
N LYS A 142 52.39 32.43 -10.61
CA LYS A 142 52.34 31.84 -11.96
C LYS A 142 50.96 31.30 -12.36
N PHE A 143 50.08 31.04 -11.38
CA PHE A 143 48.76 30.43 -11.59
C PHE A 143 47.62 31.45 -11.54
N GLU A 144 47.87 32.69 -11.12
CA GLU A 144 46.84 33.73 -11.03
C GLU A 144 46.20 34.07 -12.39
N PRO A 145 46.93 34.11 -13.53
CA PRO A 145 46.32 34.33 -14.85
C PRO A 145 45.34 33.22 -15.29
N LEU A 146 45.55 31.98 -14.85
CA LEU A 146 44.71 30.83 -15.20
C LEU A 146 43.42 30.74 -14.37
N ARG A 147 43.39 31.47 -13.25
CA ARG A 147 42.28 31.48 -12.31
C ARG A 147 40.98 32.02 -12.92
N SER A 148 41.08 33.07 -13.73
CA SER A 148 39.91 33.70 -14.38
C SER A 148 39.13 32.75 -15.28
N VAL A 149 39.83 31.76 -15.87
CA VAL A 149 39.25 30.76 -16.76
C VAL A 149 38.76 29.52 -16.00
N LEU A 150 39.52 29.06 -15.00
CA LEU A 150 39.26 27.78 -14.33
C LEU A 150 38.31 27.90 -13.11
N SER A 151 38.25 29.05 -12.45
CA SER A 151 37.40 29.25 -11.26
C SER A 151 35.89 29.08 -11.54
N PRO A 152 35.32 29.59 -12.65
CA PRO A 152 33.90 29.37 -12.96
C PRO A 152 33.58 27.88 -13.18
N LEU A 153 34.47 27.14 -13.86
CA LEU A 153 34.29 25.72 -14.14
C LEU A 153 34.37 24.87 -12.87
N LEU A 154 35.32 25.17 -11.99
CA LEU A 154 35.46 24.48 -10.70
C LEU A 154 34.25 24.76 -9.77
N LEU A 155 33.69 25.98 -9.84
CA LEU A 155 32.50 26.34 -9.09
C LEU A 155 31.26 25.57 -9.59
N MET A 156 31.12 25.44 -10.91
CA MET A 156 30.05 24.64 -11.53
C MET A 156 30.18 23.15 -11.17
N ALA A 157 31.39 22.59 -11.18
CA ALA A 157 31.62 21.19 -10.77
C ALA A 157 31.20 20.95 -9.31
N LYS A 158 31.61 21.84 -8.38
CA LYS A 158 31.18 21.79 -6.97
C LYS A 158 29.67 22.00 -6.79
N GLN A 159 29.00 22.72 -7.68
CA GLN A 159 27.54 22.87 -7.67
C GLN A 159 26.84 21.58 -8.11
N VAL A 160 27.35 20.91 -9.15
CA VAL A 160 26.79 19.63 -9.61
C VAL A 160 26.91 18.55 -8.54
N GLU A 161 28.06 18.43 -7.87
CA GLU A 161 28.24 17.46 -6.77
C GLU A 161 27.26 17.71 -5.60
N ARG A 162 27.01 18.98 -5.25
CA ARG A 162 26.00 19.32 -4.25
C ARG A 162 24.60 18.91 -4.68
N ILE A 163 24.20 19.26 -5.91
CA ILE A 163 22.89 18.89 -6.45
C ILE A 163 22.71 17.36 -6.48
N GLN A 164 23.76 16.61 -6.78
CA GLN A 164 23.72 15.14 -6.75
C GLN A 164 23.51 14.60 -5.33
N THR A 165 24.17 15.20 -4.33
CA THR A 165 24.00 14.84 -2.93
C THR A 165 22.59 15.16 -2.44
N ASP A 166 22.08 16.36 -2.75
CA ASP A 166 20.72 16.79 -2.40
C ASP A 166 19.66 15.88 -3.04
N ASN A 167 19.86 15.47 -4.30
CA ASN A 167 18.98 14.53 -4.98
C ASN A 167 18.94 13.15 -4.32
N GLN A 168 20.08 12.64 -3.84
CA GLN A 168 20.13 11.37 -3.11
C GLN A 168 19.36 11.47 -1.78
N GLU A 169 19.50 12.59 -1.06
CA GLU A 169 18.78 12.82 0.19
C GLU A 169 17.26 12.95 -0.04
N LEU A 170 16.85 13.70 -1.08
CA LEU A 170 15.44 13.81 -1.48
C LEU A 170 14.85 12.45 -1.86
N GLN A 171 15.59 11.60 -2.56
CA GLN A 171 15.14 10.23 -2.87
C GLN A 171 14.91 9.40 -1.61
N LEU A 172 15.78 9.50 -0.61
CA LEU A 172 15.58 8.82 0.68
C LEU A 172 14.34 9.35 1.41
N GLN A 173 14.10 10.66 1.37
CA GLN A 173 12.89 11.28 1.95
C GLN A 173 11.61 10.83 1.24
N VAL A 174 11.61 10.77 -0.10
CA VAL A 174 10.48 10.27 -0.89
C VAL A 174 10.18 8.81 -0.55
N ASN A 175 11.20 7.96 -0.48
CA ASN A 175 11.03 6.55 -0.09
C ASN A 175 10.45 6.42 1.33
N GLY A 176 10.91 7.25 2.28
CA GLY A 176 10.37 7.30 3.64
C GLY A 176 8.91 7.77 3.69
N LEU A 177 8.54 8.78 2.90
CA LEU A 177 7.16 9.27 2.78
C LEU A 177 6.26 8.22 2.12
N GLN A 178 6.71 7.53 1.07
CA GLN A 178 5.99 6.43 0.44
C GLN A 178 5.71 5.30 1.45
N HIS A 179 6.71 4.94 2.28
CA HIS A 179 6.51 3.94 3.33
C HIS A 179 5.46 4.39 4.37
N ARG A 180 5.49 5.66 4.77
CA ARG A 180 4.49 6.23 5.69
C ARG A 180 3.09 6.32 5.07
N CYS A 181 2.98 6.69 3.80
CA CYS A 181 1.71 6.65 3.05
C CYS A 181 1.14 5.24 3.04
N LYS A 182 1.96 4.22 2.72
CA LYS A 182 1.53 2.82 2.74
C LYS A 182 1.07 2.37 4.14
N GLN A 183 1.75 2.80 5.21
CA GLN A 183 1.31 2.54 6.58
C GLN A 183 -0.01 3.24 6.94
N LEU A 184 -0.21 4.47 6.48
CA LEU A 184 -1.46 5.21 6.69
C LEU A 184 -2.60 4.63 5.85
N GLU A 185 -2.35 4.19 4.63
CA GLU A 185 -3.31 3.45 3.79
C GLU A 185 -3.77 2.18 4.47
N MET A 186 -2.85 1.38 5.04
CA MET A 186 -3.20 0.19 5.83
C MET A 186 -4.10 0.53 7.04
N ARG A 187 -3.80 1.62 7.77
CA ARG A 187 -4.62 2.07 8.91
C ARG A 187 -5.97 2.67 8.50
N MET A 188 -6.04 3.31 7.34
CA MET A 188 -7.27 3.89 6.81
C MET A 188 -8.21 2.80 6.28
N HIS A 189 -7.66 1.69 5.78
CA HIS A 189 -8.42 0.49 5.39
C HIS A 189 -9.06 -0.25 6.57
N GLU A 190 -8.52 -0.14 7.79
CA GLU A 190 -9.20 -0.63 9.01
C GLU A 190 -10.49 0.17 9.31
N THR A 191 -10.61 1.39 8.77
CA THR A 191 -11.75 2.29 8.98
C THR A 191 -12.70 2.42 7.78
N CYS A 192 -12.36 1.87 6.62
CA CYS A 192 -13.12 2.04 5.39
C CYS A 192 -13.82 0.74 4.97
N THR A 193 -15.14 0.67 5.21
CA THR A 193 -16.01 -0.40 4.72
C THR A 193 -16.23 -0.28 3.21
N ILE A 194 -15.30 -0.81 2.41
CA ILE A 194 -15.54 -1.22 1.04
C ILE A 194 -15.50 -2.76 1.04
N PRO A 195 -16.58 -3.46 0.63
CA PRO A 195 -16.58 -4.91 0.65
C PRO A 195 -15.80 -5.44 -0.56
N LEU A 196 -14.48 -5.47 -0.45
CA LEU A 196 -13.63 -6.42 -1.20
C LEU A 196 -13.93 -7.82 -0.66
N ARG A 197 -15.01 -8.49 -1.09
CA ARG A 197 -15.36 -9.90 -0.76
C ARG A 197 -14.71 -10.35 0.57
N THR A 198 -15.02 -9.65 1.67
CA THR A 198 -14.13 -9.63 2.83
C THR A 198 -14.36 -10.87 3.65
N ALA A 199 -13.63 -11.93 3.31
CA ALA A 199 -13.32 -13.01 4.23
C ALA A 199 -12.24 -12.53 5.23
N SER A 200 -12.42 -11.35 5.84
CA SER A 200 -11.47 -10.69 6.74
C SER A 200 -11.58 -11.12 8.21
N ASP A 201 -12.51 -12.03 8.53
CA ASP A 201 -12.71 -12.51 9.91
C ASP A 201 -13.03 -14.03 10.00
N ILE A 202 -12.73 -14.83 8.97
CA ILE A 202 -13.10 -16.26 8.96
C ILE A 202 -12.08 -17.14 9.67
N ASP A 203 -12.16 -17.38 10.98
CA ASP A 203 -11.19 -18.20 11.75
C ASP A 203 -10.41 -19.28 10.95
N ILE A 204 -9.10 -19.39 11.18
CA ILE A 204 -8.23 -20.31 10.42
C ILE A 204 -8.69 -21.78 10.48
N ASN A 205 -9.45 -22.17 11.51
CA ASN A 205 -10.04 -23.48 11.72
C ASN A 205 -11.57 -23.51 11.50
N ALA A 206 -12.11 -22.49 10.83
CA ALA A 206 -13.52 -22.32 10.51
C ALA A 206 -14.15 -23.61 9.98
N LYS A 207 -15.31 -23.94 10.54
CA LYS A 207 -16.19 -25.01 10.07
C LYS A 207 -17.57 -24.46 9.86
N TRP A 208 -18.30 -25.02 8.90
CA TRP A 208 -19.67 -24.63 8.61
C TRP A 208 -20.65 -25.73 8.99
N THR A 209 -21.92 -25.37 9.15
CA THR A 209 -23.00 -26.34 9.36
C THR A 209 -23.03 -27.34 8.21
N ALA A 210 -23.33 -28.61 8.51
CA ALA A 210 -23.45 -29.63 7.46
C ALA A 210 -24.67 -29.41 6.57
N ASN A 211 -25.75 -28.89 7.16
CA ASN A 211 -27.00 -28.55 6.48
C ASN A 211 -26.99 -27.06 6.14
N GLY A 212 -27.29 -26.74 4.89
CA GLY A 212 -27.58 -25.40 4.42
C GLY A 212 -29.04 -25.02 4.69
N MET A 213 -29.25 -23.74 4.93
CA MET A 213 -30.58 -23.13 4.98
C MET A 213 -30.84 -22.44 3.64
N THR A 214 -31.98 -22.72 3.02
CA THR A 214 -32.39 -21.95 1.83
C THR A 214 -32.78 -20.54 2.27
N VAL A 215 -32.15 -19.52 1.69
CA VAL A 215 -32.35 -18.12 2.06
C VAL A 215 -32.99 -17.27 0.97
N ALA A 216 -32.97 -17.75 -0.27
CA ALA A 216 -33.63 -17.13 -1.41
C ALA A 216 -34.00 -18.19 -2.46
N GLY A 217 -35.05 -17.89 -3.23
CA GLY A 217 -35.53 -18.75 -4.32
C GLY A 217 -36.54 -19.83 -3.92
N TYR A 218 -36.62 -20.22 -2.63
CA TYR A 218 -37.55 -21.14 -1.90
C TYR A 218 -38.44 -22.15 -2.68
N ASN A 219 -39.09 -21.73 -3.74
CA ASN A 219 -39.95 -22.52 -4.61
C ASN A 219 -39.17 -23.05 -5.82
N SER A 220 -39.62 -24.15 -6.42
CA SER A 220 -38.99 -24.77 -7.60
C SER A 220 -38.72 -23.77 -8.73
N SER A 221 -37.89 -24.15 -9.70
CA SER A 221 -37.60 -23.36 -10.91
C SER A 221 -38.83 -22.60 -11.44
N GLY A 222 -38.67 -21.31 -11.69
CA GLY A 222 -39.74 -20.45 -12.19
C GLY A 222 -39.32 -18.99 -12.27
N ASP A 223 -40.24 -18.13 -12.70
CA ASP A 223 -40.05 -16.69 -12.92
C ASP A 223 -40.82 -15.82 -11.92
N GLY A 224 -41.51 -16.42 -10.94
CA GLY A 224 -42.13 -15.70 -9.83
C GLY A 224 -41.13 -14.88 -9.01
N LEU A 225 -41.63 -13.90 -8.24
CA LEU A 225 -40.78 -13.04 -7.39
C LEU A 225 -40.11 -13.81 -6.24
N ASN A 226 -40.60 -14.99 -5.92
CA ASN A 226 -40.01 -15.89 -4.94
C ASN A 226 -39.28 -17.09 -5.56
N GLN A 227 -39.02 -17.06 -6.86
CA GLN A 227 -38.41 -18.16 -7.62
C GLN A 227 -37.18 -17.66 -8.36
N PHE A 228 -36.26 -18.60 -8.62
CA PHE A 228 -35.17 -18.40 -9.56
C PHE A 228 -35.23 -19.46 -10.66
N SER A 229 -34.50 -19.19 -11.74
CA SER A 229 -34.17 -20.14 -12.79
C SER A 229 -32.66 -20.08 -13.01
N ASN A 230 -31.95 -21.03 -12.40
CA ASN A 230 -30.49 -21.16 -12.46
C ASN A 230 -29.71 -19.94 -11.93
N PRO A 231 -29.86 -19.56 -10.64
CA PRO A 231 -29.15 -18.41 -10.08
C PRO A 231 -27.62 -18.65 -10.12
N GLN A 232 -26.86 -17.67 -10.60
CA GLN A 232 -25.41 -17.81 -10.82
C GLN A 232 -24.60 -16.87 -9.93
N GLY A 233 -24.41 -15.62 -10.33
CA GLY A 233 -23.70 -14.61 -9.57
C GLY A 233 -24.46 -14.15 -8.34
N LEU A 234 -23.71 -13.89 -7.27
CA LEU A 234 -24.22 -13.43 -5.98
C LEU A 234 -23.42 -12.21 -5.55
N TYR A 235 -24.10 -11.18 -5.06
CA TYR A 235 -23.46 -10.02 -4.44
C TYR A 235 -24.20 -9.59 -3.18
N LEU A 236 -23.48 -9.61 -2.06
CA LEU A 236 -24.02 -9.20 -0.77
C LEU A 236 -23.61 -7.74 -0.50
N GLN A 237 -24.57 -6.82 -0.58
CA GLN A 237 -24.32 -5.39 -0.35
C GLN A 237 -24.10 -5.07 1.13
N ASP A 238 -24.84 -5.77 1.99
CA ASP A 238 -24.85 -5.69 3.45
C ASP A 238 -25.51 -6.96 4.03
N GLU A 239 -25.64 -7.05 5.36
CA GLU A 239 -26.19 -8.22 6.08
C GLU A 239 -27.62 -8.63 5.69
N ARG A 240 -28.34 -7.79 4.94
CA ARG A 240 -29.73 -8.04 4.57
C ARG A 240 -29.94 -8.08 3.07
N THR A 241 -29.12 -7.41 2.27
CA THR A 241 -29.40 -7.19 0.85
C THR A 241 -28.50 -8.04 -0.04
N LEU A 242 -29.09 -9.06 -0.66
CA LEU A 242 -28.44 -9.97 -1.60
C LEU A 242 -28.94 -9.69 -3.03
N TYR A 243 -28.05 -9.40 -3.96
CA TYR A 243 -28.34 -9.38 -5.38
C TYR A 243 -27.99 -10.73 -6.01
N VAL A 244 -28.89 -11.22 -6.86
CA VAL A 244 -28.77 -12.51 -7.51
C VAL A 244 -28.93 -12.33 -9.02
N ALA A 245 -27.96 -12.82 -9.79
CA ALA A 245 -28.10 -12.95 -11.23
C ALA A 245 -28.94 -14.20 -11.53
N ASP A 246 -30.19 -13.97 -11.91
CA ASP A 246 -31.17 -15.01 -12.21
C ASP A 246 -31.08 -15.38 -13.70
N PHE A 247 -30.06 -16.20 -14.00
CA PHE A 247 -29.50 -16.44 -15.33
C PHE A 247 -30.56 -16.75 -16.39
N SER A 248 -31.37 -17.78 -16.19
CA SER A 248 -32.33 -18.25 -17.20
C SER A 248 -33.60 -17.40 -17.25
N ASN A 249 -33.80 -16.49 -16.28
CA ASN A 249 -34.91 -15.53 -16.29
C ASN A 249 -34.48 -14.15 -16.80
N HIS A 250 -33.22 -13.98 -17.24
CA HIS A 250 -32.72 -12.76 -17.87
C HIS A 250 -32.92 -11.50 -16.99
N ARG A 251 -32.66 -11.62 -15.69
CA ARG A 251 -32.91 -10.56 -14.72
C ARG A 251 -31.93 -10.56 -13.54
N ILE A 252 -31.83 -9.42 -12.86
CA ILE A 252 -31.19 -9.30 -11.55
C ILE A 252 -32.27 -9.09 -10.49
N VAL A 253 -32.19 -9.85 -9.41
CA VAL A 253 -33.11 -9.79 -8.28
C VAL A 253 -32.39 -9.27 -7.04
N GLU A 254 -32.90 -8.20 -6.45
CA GLU A 254 -32.59 -7.78 -5.09
C GLU A 254 -33.45 -8.60 -4.12
N TRP A 255 -32.81 -9.35 -3.24
CA TRP A 255 -33.46 -10.17 -2.22
C TRP A 255 -33.08 -9.68 -0.83
N LYS A 256 -34.08 -9.30 -0.05
CA LYS A 256 -33.89 -8.97 1.36
C LYS A 256 -33.96 -10.25 2.19
N LEU A 257 -32.86 -10.64 2.84
CA LEU A 257 -32.77 -11.85 3.64
C LEU A 257 -33.81 -11.84 4.75
N GLY A 258 -34.62 -12.90 4.83
CA GLY A 258 -35.78 -13.03 5.72
C GLY A 258 -37.12 -12.66 5.07
N GLU A 259 -37.11 -11.98 3.93
CA GLU A 259 -38.32 -11.71 3.14
C GLU A 259 -38.67 -12.89 2.21
N PRO A 260 -39.96 -13.13 1.93
CA PRO A 260 -40.41 -14.26 1.12
C PRO A 260 -40.25 -14.04 -0.39
N ASN A 261 -40.11 -12.80 -0.85
CA ASN A 261 -40.03 -12.43 -2.26
C ASN A 261 -38.87 -11.46 -2.50
N GLY A 262 -38.22 -11.58 -3.66
CA GLY A 262 -37.30 -10.59 -4.18
C GLY A 262 -37.99 -9.50 -4.99
N LYS A 263 -37.19 -8.50 -5.38
CA LYS A 263 -37.57 -7.39 -6.26
C LYS A 263 -36.68 -7.43 -7.49
N ILE A 264 -37.27 -7.38 -8.68
CA ILE A 264 -36.51 -7.24 -9.93
C ILE A 264 -35.95 -5.82 -9.98
N VAL A 265 -34.64 -5.69 -10.17
CA VAL A 265 -33.93 -4.40 -10.18
C VAL A 265 -33.23 -4.10 -11.50
N ALA A 266 -33.04 -5.11 -12.35
CA ALA A 266 -32.58 -4.97 -13.73
C ALA A 266 -33.08 -6.13 -14.60
N GLY A 267 -33.32 -5.88 -15.88
CA GLY A 267 -33.87 -6.87 -16.82
C GLY A 267 -35.30 -7.30 -16.48
N GLY A 268 -35.64 -8.56 -16.77
CA GLY A 268 -36.99 -9.11 -16.54
C GLY A 268 -38.02 -8.77 -17.61
N ASN A 269 -37.61 -8.07 -18.68
CA ASN A 269 -38.45 -7.75 -19.85
C ASN A 269 -38.23 -8.72 -21.02
N GLY A 270 -37.94 -9.98 -20.70
CA GLY A 270 -37.54 -11.01 -21.66
C GLY A 270 -36.07 -10.91 -22.08
N ALA A 271 -35.59 -11.98 -22.72
CA ALA A 271 -34.26 -12.05 -23.30
C ALA A 271 -34.10 -11.04 -24.46
N GLY A 272 -33.02 -10.26 -24.44
CA GLY A 272 -32.69 -9.38 -25.56
C GLY A 272 -31.61 -8.35 -25.25
N CYS A 273 -31.27 -7.54 -26.26
CA CYS A 273 -30.17 -6.57 -26.21
C CYS A 273 -30.62 -5.11 -26.05
N ARG A 274 -31.94 -4.86 -25.91
CA ARG A 274 -32.46 -3.52 -25.63
C ARG A 274 -31.91 -3.00 -24.31
N ASP A 275 -32.02 -1.69 -24.12
CA ASP A 275 -31.58 -0.99 -22.91
C ASP A 275 -32.36 -1.44 -21.66
N ASN A 276 -33.61 -1.86 -21.79
CA ASN A 276 -34.40 -2.45 -20.69
C ASN A 276 -34.36 -3.99 -20.63
N GLN A 277 -33.47 -4.65 -21.38
CA GLN A 277 -33.36 -6.11 -21.45
C GLN A 277 -31.95 -6.59 -21.07
N LEU A 278 -31.89 -7.81 -20.54
CA LEU A 278 -30.66 -8.57 -20.35
C LEU A 278 -30.82 -9.89 -21.13
N ASP A 279 -29.71 -10.57 -21.36
CA ASP A 279 -29.71 -11.92 -21.92
C ASP A 279 -28.68 -12.80 -21.18
N TYR A 280 -29.16 -13.75 -20.37
CA TYR A 280 -28.35 -14.65 -19.58
C TYR A 280 -27.30 -13.93 -18.71
N PRO A 281 -27.74 -13.03 -17.79
CA PRO A 281 -26.81 -12.34 -16.92
C PRO A 281 -26.13 -13.33 -15.97
N THR A 282 -24.81 -13.27 -15.89
CA THR A 282 -24.01 -14.26 -15.17
C THR A 282 -23.55 -13.78 -13.80
N ASP A 283 -23.33 -12.47 -13.67
CA ASP A 283 -22.80 -11.87 -12.45
C ASP A 283 -23.23 -10.41 -12.30
N VAL A 284 -23.20 -9.92 -11.07
CA VAL A 284 -23.59 -8.54 -10.72
C VAL A 284 -22.78 -8.05 -9.53
N ILE A 285 -22.38 -6.77 -9.54
CA ILE A 285 -21.87 -6.04 -8.37
C ILE A 285 -22.58 -4.70 -8.23
N VAL A 286 -22.51 -4.11 -7.04
CA VAL A 286 -23.03 -2.76 -6.77
C VAL A 286 -21.86 -1.79 -6.68
N ASP A 287 -21.88 -0.72 -7.49
CA ASP A 287 -21.03 0.45 -7.26
C ASP A 287 -21.79 1.47 -6.40
N LYS A 288 -21.49 1.46 -5.10
CA LYS A 288 -22.19 2.28 -4.10
C LYS A 288 -22.02 3.79 -4.32
N GLU A 289 -20.90 4.22 -4.92
CA GLU A 289 -20.63 5.65 -5.14
C GLU A 289 -21.50 6.21 -6.27
N ASN A 290 -21.65 5.44 -7.34
CA ASN A 290 -22.46 5.82 -8.50
C ASN A 290 -23.92 5.34 -8.40
N ASP A 291 -24.27 4.64 -7.31
CA ASP A 291 -25.62 4.13 -7.03
C ASP A 291 -26.17 3.30 -8.20
N CYS A 292 -25.35 2.37 -8.68
CA CYS A 292 -25.65 1.55 -9.85
C CYS A 292 -25.21 0.09 -9.67
N LEU A 293 -25.81 -0.79 -10.46
CA LEU A 293 -25.37 -2.16 -10.68
C LEU A 293 -24.42 -2.21 -11.86
N ILE A 294 -23.40 -3.04 -11.77
CA ILE A 294 -22.56 -3.43 -12.91
C ILE A 294 -22.81 -4.92 -13.16
N ILE A 295 -23.30 -5.26 -14.35
CA ILE A 295 -23.86 -6.57 -14.67
C ILE A 295 -23.10 -7.19 -15.84
N CYS A 296 -22.67 -8.44 -15.67
CA CYS A 296 -22.22 -9.28 -16.77
C CYS A 296 -23.43 -9.77 -17.57
N ASP A 297 -23.65 -9.22 -18.77
CA ASP A 297 -24.74 -9.58 -19.67
C ASP A 297 -24.22 -10.49 -20.79
N ARG A 298 -24.00 -11.76 -20.45
CA ARG A 298 -23.19 -12.70 -21.24
C ARG A 298 -23.78 -13.01 -22.61
N GLY A 299 -25.09 -13.21 -22.70
CA GLY A 299 -25.78 -13.50 -23.95
C GLY A 299 -25.59 -12.39 -24.98
N ASN A 300 -25.57 -11.15 -24.50
CA ASN A 300 -25.31 -9.95 -25.31
C ASN A 300 -23.82 -9.59 -25.45
N ARG A 301 -22.89 -10.38 -24.89
CA ARG A 301 -21.44 -10.12 -24.88
C ARG A 301 -21.09 -8.69 -24.43
N ARG A 302 -21.66 -8.24 -23.32
CA ARG A 302 -21.43 -6.89 -22.80
C ARG A 302 -21.44 -6.83 -21.27
N VAL A 303 -20.88 -5.75 -20.73
CA VAL A 303 -21.08 -5.32 -19.35
C VAL A 303 -21.97 -4.09 -19.35
N VAL A 304 -23.01 -4.12 -18.52
CA VAL A 304 -24.03 -3.07 -18.44
C VAL A 304 -23.96 -2.40 -17.08
N GLN A 305 -24.02 -1.07 -17.06
CA GLN A 305 -24.28 -0.28 -15.88
C GLN A 305 -25.78 0.02 -15.78
N TRP A 306 -26.40 -0.26 -14.64
CA TRP A 306 -27.83 -0.08 -14.43
C TRP A 306 -28.08 0.80 -13.21
N SER A 307 -28.78 1.92 -13.38
CA SER A 307 -29.04 2.85 -12.26
C SER A 307 -29.98 2.21 -11.23
N LEU A 308 -29.63 2.29 -9.94
CA LEU A 308 -30.54 1.89 -8.86
C LEU A 308 -31.62 2.96 -8.59
N ARG A 309 -31.38 4.20 -9.04
CA ARG A 309 -32.37 5.30 -8.94
C ARG A 309 -33.41 5.23 -10.04
N ASP A 310 -32.98 4.86 -11.24
CA ASP A 310 -33.82 4.71 -12.42
C ASP A 310 -33.58 3.33 -13.05
N SER A 311 -34.24 2.33 -12.46
CA SER A 311 -34.09 0.91 -12.81
C SER A 311 -34.74 0.52 -14.15
N THR A 312 -35.06 1.49 -15.01
CA THR A 312 -35.81 1.25 -16.25
C THR A 312 -34.92 0.82 -17.42
N HIS A 313 -33.66 1.27 -17.46
CA HIS A 313 -32.74 1.01 -18.57
C HIS A 313 -31.29 0.89 -18.08
N GLY A 314 -30.49 0.09 -18.78
CA GLY A 314 -29.06 -0.09 -18.59
C GLY A 314 -28.24 0.44 -19.75
N GLU A 315 -27.07 0.98 -19.43
CA GLU A 315 -26.09 1.50 -20.40
C GLU A 315 -24.95 0.51 -20.59
N THR A 316 -24.56 0.26 -21.84
CA THR A 316 -23.40 -0.60 -22.12
C THR A 316 -22.11 0.14 -21.86
N ILE A 317 -21.34 -0.31 -20.85
CA ILE A 317 -20.05 0.29 -20.49
C ILE A 317 -18.85 -0.48 -21.07
N ILE A 318 -19.01 -1.77 -21.36
CA ILE A 318 -18.02 -2.59 -22.07
C ILE A 318 -18.74 -3.45 -23.10
N ALA A 319 -18.34 -3.36 -24.37
CA ALA A 319 -18.89 -4.14 -25.46
C ALA A 319 -17.91 -5.23 -25.93
N ASP A 320 -18.44 -6.23 -26.64
CA ASP A 320 -17.71 -7.37 -27.21
C ASP A 320 -16.85 -8.13 -26.19
N ILE A 321 -17.47 -8.46 -25.06
CA ILE A 321 -16.87 -9.28 -24.01
C ILE A 321 -17.82 -10.38 -23.58
N SER A 322 -17.41 -11.64 -23.74
CA SER A 322 -18.17 -12.78 -23.23
C SER A 322 -17.86 -12.96 -21.75
N CYS A 323 -18.51 -12.14 -20.92
CA CYS A 323 -18.24 -12.07 -19.51
C CYS A 323 -19.00 -13.14 -18.70
N ASN A 324 -18.31 -13.74 -17.73
CA ASN A 324 -18.91 -14.75 -16.84
C ASN A 324 -18.84 -14.36 -15.36
N CYS A 325 -17.90 -13.48 -14.99
CA CYS A 325 -17.76 -12.93 -13.65
C CYS A 325 -17.07 -11.57 -13.75
N LEU A 326 -17.44 -10.67 -12.84
CA LEU A 326 -16.79 -9.39 -12.68
C LEU A 326 -16.53 -9.08 -11.21
N THR A 327 -15.57 -8.22 -10.94
CA THR A 327 -15.32 -7.67 -9.61
C THR A 327 -14.69 -6.30 -9.73
N MET A 328 -14.85 -5.46 -8.71
CA MET A 328 -14.23 -4.14 -8.66
C MET A 328 -13.38 -4.04 -7.40
N ASP A 329 -12.18 -3.47 -7.54
CA ASP A 329 -11.30 -3.19 -6.41
C ASP A 329 -11.58 -1.80 -5.80
N GLU A 330 -10.93 -1.52 -4.68
CA GLU A 330 -10.99 -0.26 -3.93
C GLU A 330 -10.53 0.95 -4.76
N ASN A 331 -9.70 0.72 -5.78
CA ASN A 331 -9.18 1.75 -6.68
C ASN A 331 -10.08 1.95 -7.92
N LYS A 332 -11.27 1.34 -7.93
CA LYS A 332 -12.24 1.39 -9.04
C LYS A 332 -11.72 0.79 -10.34
N TYR A 333 -10.81 -0.18 -10.25
CA TYR A 333 -10.53 -1.05 -11.37
C TYR A 333 -11.60 -2.14 -11.45
N LEU A 334 -12.26 -2.21 -12.61
CA LEU A 334 -13.19 -3.27 -12.94
C LEU A 334 -12.41 -4.40 -13.61
N TYR A 335 -12.52 -5.61 -13.05
CA TYR A 335 -11.95 -6.83 -13.58
C TYR A 335 -13.09 -7.67 -14.15
N VAL A 336 -12.92 -8.19 -15.36
CA VAL A 336 -13.95 -8.98 -16.05
C VAL A 336 -13.28 -10.17 -16.72
N THR A 337 -13.87 -11.36 -16.57
CA THR A 337 -13.47 -12.53 -17.35
C THR A 337 -13.90 -12.37 -18.80
N ASP A 338 -13.05 -12.73 -19.76
CA ASP A 338 -13.41 -12.87 -21.16
C ASP A 338 -13.26 -14.33 -21.57
N VAL A 339 -14.38 -15.04 -21.56
CA VAL A 339 -14.43 -16.48 -21.86
C VAL A 339 -14.03 -16.76 -23.30
N THR A 340 -14.33 -15.84 -24.24
CA THR A 340 -14.00 -16.05 -25.66
C THR A 340 -12.49 -15.96 -25.88
N ASN A 341 -11.83 -15.00 -25.22
CA ASN A 341 -10.40 -14.77 -25.37
C ASN A 341 -9.54 -15.55 -24.36
N ASN A 342 -10.16 -16.26 -23.42
CA ASN A 342 -9.48 -17.01 -22.35
C ASN A 342 -8.53 -16.12 -21.54
N GLU A 343 -9.05 -15.00 -21.07
CA GLU A 343 -8.27 -14.01 -20.33
C GLU A 343 -9.11 -13.29 -19.28
N VAL A 344 -8.44 -12.59 -18.38
CA VAL A 344 -9.06 -11.61 -17.49
C VAL A 344 -8.53 -10.24 -17.85
N ARG A 345 -9.45 -9.31 -18.04
CA ARG A 345 -9.16 -7.93 -18.38
C ARG A 345 -9.47 -7.02 -17.22
N ARG A 346 -8.69 -5.94 -17.10
CA ARG A 346 -8.85 -4.85 -16.13
C ARG A 346 -9.05 -3.53 -16.87
N TRP A 347 -10.02 -2.75 -16.41
CA TRP A 347 -10.29 -1.36 -16.83
C TRP A 347 -10.22 -0.45 -15.63
N ARG A 348 -9.69 0.76 -15.81
CA ARG A 348 -9.88 1.83 -14.84
C ARG A 348 -11.14 2.62 -15.17
N ALA A 349 -11.85 3.12 -14.17
CA ALA A 349 -12.96 4.03 -14.39
C ALA A 349 -12.54 5.22 -15.28
N GLY A 350 -13.22 5.39 -16.42
CA GLY A 350 -12.96 6.47 -17.39
C GLY A 350 -11.86 6.19 -18.42
N GLU A 351 -11.15 5.06 -18.35
CA GLU A 351 -10.16 4.67 -19.36
C GLU A 351 -10.77 3.74 -20.41
N THR A 352 -10.45 3.97 -21.68
CA THR A 352 -10.80 3.07 -22.79
C THR A 352 -9.77 1.97 -23.01
N GLU A 353 -8.56 2.14 -22.47
CA GLU A 353 -7.49 1.17 -22.57
C GLU A 353 -7.70 0.02 -21.57
N ARG A 354 -7.55 -1.20 -22.09
CA ARG A 354 -7.74 -2.45 -21.35
C ARG A 354 -6.39 -3.10 -21.10
N THR A 355 -6.18 -3.59 -19.89
CA THR A 355 -4.98 -4.37 -19.54
C THR A 355 -5.37 -5.82 -19.34
N VAL A 356 -4.67 -6.75 -20.00
CA VAL A 356 -4.80 -8.19 -19.70
C VAL A 356 -3.99 -8.48 -18.44
N VAL A 357 -4.64 -9.03 -17.43
CA VAL A 357 -4.04 -9.29 -16.10
C VAL A 357 -3.91 -10.77 -15.76
N ALA A 358 -4.56 -11.65 -16.53
CA ALA A 358 -4.35 -13.09 -16.48
C ALA A 358 -4.70 -13.73 -17.84
N GLY A 359 -3.94 -14.75 -18.27
CA GLY A 359 -4.12 -15.39 -19.57
C GLY A 359 -3.64 -14.53 -20.74
N GLY A 360 -4.38 -14.55 -21.85
CA GLY A 360 -4.08 -13.74 -23.05
C GLY A 360 -3.09 -14.37 -24.05
N ASN A 361 -2.54 -15.54 -23.74
CA ASN A 361 -1.62 -16.27 -24.62
C ASN A 361 -2.30 -17.44 -25.36
N GLY A 362 -3.58 -17.26 -25.70
CA GLY A 362 -4.44 -18.27 -26.32
C GLY A 362 -4.92 -19.36 -25.35
N THR A 363 -5.82 -20.21 -25.84
CA THR A 363 -6.39 -21.33 -25.07
C THR A 363 -5.33 -22.40 -24.80
N GLY A 364 -5.28 -22.92 -23.58
CA GLY A 364 -4.42 -24.06 -23.24
C GLY A 364 -4.20 -24.19 -21.74
N ASN A 365 -3.28 -25.06 -21.35
CA ASN A 365 -3.04 -25.45 -19.95
C ASN A 365 -1.67 -25.02 -19.41
N ARG A 366 -0.89 -24.24 -20.16
CA ARG A 366 0.36 -23.65 -19.66
C ARG A 366 0.08 -22.63 -18.55
N LEU A 367 1.10 -22.24 -17.80
CA LEU A 367 0.93 -21.31 -16.67
C LEU A 367 0.62 -19.87 -17.12
N ASP A 368 0.85 -19.56 -18.39
CA ASP A 368 0.53 -18.29 -19.05
C ASP A 368 -0.78 -18.33 -19.86
N GLN A 369 -1.51 -19.46 -19.81
CA GLN A 369 -2.75 -19.71 -20.56
C GLN A 369 -3.91 -20.07 -19.63
N LEU A 370 -5.12 -19.86 -20.14
CA LEU A 370 -6.39 -20.28 -19.53
C LEU A 370 -7.22 -21.07 -20.56
N ASP A 371 -8.18 -21.85 -20.08
CA ASP A 371 -9.20 -22.51 -20.88
C ASP A 371 -10.56 -22.39 -20.16
N TYR A 372 -11.44 -21.58 -20.76
CA TYR A 372 -12.77 -21.26 -20.25
C TYR A 372 -12.77 -20.66 -18.83
N PRO A 373 -12.13 -19.49 -18.62
CA PRO A 373 -12.08 -18.84 -17.31
C PRO A 373 -13.46 -18.35 -16.87
N THR A 374 -13.96 -18.83 -15.73
CA THR A 374 -15.35 -18.58 -15.30
C THR A 374 -15.45 -17.47 -14.26
N PHE A 375 -14.90 -17.68 -13.07
CA PHE A 375 -14.99 -16.77 -11.93
C PHE A 375 -13.64 -16.17 -11.58
N ILE A 376 -13.69 -14.96 -11.00
CA ILE A 376 -12.52 -14.26 -10.49
C ILE A 376 -12.69 -13.80 -9.05
N PHE A 377 -11.56 -13.68 -8.37
CA PHE A 377 -11.41 -12.98 -7.10
C PHE A 377 -10.15 -12.14 -7.18
N VAL A 378 -10.19 -10.91 -6.66
CA VAL A 378 -9.03 -10.03 -6.58
C VAL A 378 -8.74 -9.78 -5.10
N ASP A 379 -7.52 -10.08 -4.66
CA ASP A 379 -7.09 -9.80 -3.29
C ASP A 379 -6.58 -8.36 -3.11
N ARG A 380 -6.30 -7.97 -1.87
CA ARG A 380 -5.81 -6.63 -1.50
C ARG A 380 -4.43 -6.30 -2.06
N ASP A 381 -3.68 -7.29 -2.53
CA ASP A 381 -2.40 -7.09 -3.20
C ASP A 381 -2.59 -7.01 -4.74
N HIS A 382 -3.83 -6.77 -5.19
CA HIS A 382 -4.25 -6.78 -6.59
C HIS A 382 -3.92 -8.08 -7.34
N SER A 383 -3.76 -9.19 -6.62
CA SER A 383 -3.57 -10.49 -7.26
C SER A 383 -4.90 -11.05 -7.73
N VAL A 384 -4.92 -11.54 -8.96
CA VAL A 384 -6.11 -12.09 -9.60
C VAL A 384 -6.11 -13.61 -9.50
N TYR A 385 -7.15 -14.16 -8.88
CA TYR A 385 -7.43 -15.59 -8.82
C TYR A 385 -8.49 -15.91 -9.85
N VAL A 386 -8.22 -16.90 -10.70
CA VAL A 386 -9.09 -17.25 -11.82
C VAL A 386 -9.43 -18.72 -11.73
N SER A 387 -10.72 -19.03 -11.80
CA SER A 387 -11.21 -20.39 -11.99
C SER A 387 -11.03 -20.79 -13.46
N ASP A 388 -10.01 -21.60 -13.72
CA ASP A 388 -9.63 -22.10 -15.04
C ASP A 388 -10.38 -23.43 -15.29
N TYR A 389 -11.65 -23.29 -15.67
CA TYR A 389 -12.69 -24.33 -15.54
C TYR A 389 -12.34 -25.63 -16.28
N ASN A 390 -11.94 -25.54 -17.55
CA ASN A 390 -11.63 -26.72 -18.37
C ASN A 390 -10.28 -27.35 -17.99
N ASN A 391 -9.36 -26.57 -17.42
CA ASN A 391 -8.08 -27.06 -16.92
C ASN A 391 -8.15 -27.61 -15.49
N HIS A 392 -9.32 -27.59 -14.85
CA HIS A 392 -9.52 -28.17 -13.52
C HIS A 392 -8.53 -27.58 -12.49
N ARG A 393 -8.38 -26.25 -12.46
CA ARG A 393 -7.47 -25.56 -11.54
C ARG A 393 -7.92 -24.14 -11.23
N VAL A 394 -7.50 -23.63 -10.09
CA VAL A 394 -7.52 -22.19 -9.80
C VAL A 394 -6.11 -21.67 -9.88
N MET A 395 -5.95 -20.60 -10.65
CA MET A 395 -4.67 -19.97 -10.92
C MET A 395 -4.63 -18.58 -10.29
N LYS A 396 -3.49 -18.20 -9.70
CA LYS A 396 -3.24 -16.87 -9.14
C LYS A 396 -2.19 -16.15 -10.00
N TRP A 397 -2.49 -14.93 -10.43
CA TRP A 397 -1.52 -13.99 -10.99
C TRP A 397 -1.30 -12.83 -10.02
N THR A 398 -0.05 -12.56 -9.66
CA THR A 398 0.30 -11.31 -9.00
C THR A 398 0.41 -10.19 -10.03
N GLU A 399 0.38 -8.94 -9.58
CA GLU A 399 0.49 -7.80 -10.48
C GLU A 399 1.75 -7.90 -11.37
N ASN A 400 1.58 -7.65 -12.67
CA ASN A 400 2.62 -7.74 -13.71
C ASN A 400 3.27 -9.12 -13.91
N ALA A 401 2.71 -10.20 -13.34
CA ALA A 401 3.22 -11.54 -13.57
C ALA A 401 3.00 -11.98 -15.03
N ARG A 402 4.01 -12.63 -15.63
CA ARG A 402 3.92 -13.20 -16.99
C ARG A 402 3.19 -14.54 -17.02
N GLU A 403 3.22 -15.27 -15.91
CA GLU A 403 2.57 -16.56 -15.72
C GLU A 403 1.96 -16.61 -14.31
N GLY A 404 0.95 -17.46 -14.15
CA GLY A 404 0.28 -17.67 -12.88
C GLY A 404 0.85 -18.87 -12.12
N ILE A 405 0.40 -19.03 -10.88
CA ILE A 405 0.67 -20.20 -10.06
C ILE A 405 -0.62 -20.95 -9.75
N ILE A 406 -0.56 -22.28 -9.73
CA ILE A 406 -1.69 -23.12 -9.31
C ILE A 406 -1.85 -23.00 -7.79
N VAL A 407 -3.02 -22.58 -7.33
CA VAL A 407 -3.33 -22.44 -5.90
C VAL A 407 -4.42 -23.39 -5.41
N ALA A 408 -5.20 -23.97 -6.31
CA ALA A 408 -6.11 -25.07 -6.02
C ALA A 408 -6.27 -25.97 -7.26
N GLY A 409 -6.53 -27.26 -7.06
CA GLY A 409 -6.68 -28.24 -8.14
C GLY A 409 -5.36 -28.55 -8.87
N GLY A 410 -5.43 -28.78 -10.19
CA GLY A 410 -4.24 -28.91 -11.06
C GLY A 410 -3.51 -30.25 -11.04
N ARG A 411 -4.03 -31.28 -10.35
CA ARG A 411 -3.42 -32.63 -10.28
C ARG A 411 -3.88 -33.60 -11.39
N GLY A 412 -4.53 -33.10 -12.44
CA GLY A 412 -5.14 -33.90 -13.50
C GLY A 412 -6.41 -34.62 -13.04
N ARG A 413 -7.17 -35.21 -13.99
CA ARG A 413 -8.33 -36.07 -13.64
C ARG A 413 -7.78 -37.29 -12.89
N GLY A 414 -7.95 -37.34 -11.57
CA GLY A 414 -7.71 -38.58 -10.85
C GLY A 414 -8.64 -39.67 -11.41
N ASP A 415 -8.17 -40.92 -11.51
CA ASP A 415 -8.85 -42.10 -12.08
C ASP A 415 -10.17 -42.51 -11.39
N SER A 416 -10.75 -41.65 -10.55
CA SER A 416 -12.08 -41.85 -9.98
C SER A 416 -12.95 -40.62 -10.22
N SER A 417 -14.22 -40.84 -10.53
CA SER A 417 -15.22 -39.79 -10.79
C SER A 417 -15.35 -38.76 -9.64
N ARG A 418 -14.90 -39.09 -8.42
CA ARG A 418 -14.87 -38.21 -7.24
C ARG A 418 -13.71 -37.20 -7.22
N ASN A 419 -12.74 -37.34 -8.13
CA ASN A 419 -11.55 -36.49 -8.24
C ASN A 419 -11.55 -35.59 -9.49
N SER A 420 -12.64 -35.54 -10.26
CA SER A 420 -12.79 -34.50 -11.28
C SER A 420 -13.06 -33.17 -10.58
N TYR A 421 -12.45 -32.07 -11.00
CA TYR A 421 -12.56 -30.79 -10.28
C TYR A 421 -12.90 -29.69 -11.27
N TYR A 422 -14.03 -29.02 -11.09
CA TYR A 422 -14.54 -28.02 -12.03
C TYR A 422 -14.78 -26.71 -11.28
N PRO A 423 -13.76 -25.84 -11.21
CA PRO A 423 -13.83 -24.65 -10.39
C PRO A 423 -14.85 -23.65 -10.96
N GLY A 424 -15.90 -23.42 -10.19
CA GLY A 424 -16.85 -22.31 -10.35
C GLY A 424 -16.39 -21.12 -9.52
N GLY A 425 -17.29 -20.57 -8.70
CA GLY A 425 -17.03 -19.43 -7.82
C GLY A 425 -15.80 -19.65 -6.94
N VAL A 426 -14.93 -18.63 -6.89
CA VAL A 426 -13.70 -18.61 -6.09
C VAL A 426 -13.69 -17.43 -5.13
N ILE A 427 -13.25 -17.66 -3.89
CA ILE A 427 -13.00 -16.61 -2.88
C ILE A 427 -11.72 -16.97 -2.14
N VAL A 428 -10.97 -15.96 -1.71
CA VAL A 428 -9.78 -16.14 -0.88
C VAL A 428 -9.93 -15.38 0.43
N ASP A 429 -9.58 -16.02 1.55
CA ASP A 429 -9.60 -15.36 2.88
C ASP A 429 -8.27 -14.66 3.21
N GLN A 430 -8.24 -13.96 4.35
CA GLN A 430 -7.04 -13.23 4.78
C GLN A 430 -5.81 -14.12 5.06
N TRP A 431 -5.98 -15.42 5.27
CA TRP A 431 -4.87 -16.36 5.46
C TRP A 431 -4.39 -16.94 4.11
N GLY A 432 -5.04 -16.59 3.01
CA GLY A 432 -4.75 -17.11 1.68
C GLY A 432 -5.33 -18.50 1.43
N ASN A 433 -6.36 -18.91 2.20
CA ASN A 433 -7.09 -20.14 1.89
C ASN A 433 -8.07 -19.87 0.74
N VAL A 434 -8.13 -20.81 -0.20
CA VAL A 434 -8.92 -20.69 -1.42
C VAL A 434 -10.18 -21.54 -1.29
N TYR A 435 -11.33 -20.91 -1.37
CA TYR A 435 -12.65 -21.55 -1.34
C TYR A 435 -13.19 -21.60 -2.75
N VAL A 436 -13.64 -22.79 -3.17
CA VAL A 436 -14.08 -23.00 -4.55
C VAL A 436 -15.34 -23.85 -4.59
N ALA A 437 -16.34 -23.39 -5.33
CA ALA A 437 -17.45 -24.23 -5.74
C ALA A 437 -16.96 -25.23 -6.81
N ASP A 438 -16.93 -26.51 -6.48
CA ASP A 438 -16.61 -27.58 -7.42
C ASP A 438 -17.91 -28.04 -8.07
N SER A 439 -18.27 -27.39 -9.19
CA SER A 439 -19.62 -27.44 -9.76
C SER A 439 -20.04 -28.87 -10.13
N GLU A 440 -19.22 -29.59 -10.89
CA GLU A 440 -19.59 -30.93 -11.37
C GLU A 440 -19.54 -32.01 -10.27
N ILE A 441 -18.87 -31.74 -9.14
CA ILE A 441 -18.88 -32.65 -7.96
C ILE A 441 -19.85 -32.19 -6.87
N HIS A 442 -20.58 -31.10 -7.10
CA HIS A 442 -21.68 -30.67 -6.24
C HIS A 442 -21.27 -30.41 -4.78
N ARG A 443 -20.16 -29.68 -4.63
CA ARG A 443 -19.57 -29.37 -3.31
C ARG A 443 -18.86 -28.04 -3.32
N VAL A 444 -18.58 -27.51 -2.14
CA VAL A 444 -17.64 -26.40 -1.92
C VAL A 444 -16.45 -26.94 -1.15
N VAL A 445 -15.25 -26.60 -1.61
CA VAL A 445 -13.99 -27.12 -1.09
C VAL A 445 -13.06 -25.97 -0.72
N CYS A 446 -12.38 -26.10 0.42
CA CYS A 446 -11.37 -25.17 0.91
C CYS A 446 -9.98 -25.78 0.75
N TRP A 447 -9.09 -25.10 0.04
CA TRP A 447 -7.66 -25.36 0.03
C TRP A 447 -6.98 -24.42 1.01
N LYS A 448 -6.39 -24.96 2.06
CA LYS A 448 -5.48 -24.17 2.89
C LYS A 448 -4.26 -23.77 2.08
N LYS A 449 -3.67 -22.61 2.37
CA LYS A 449 -2.49 -22.11 1.63
C LYS A 449 -1.38 -23.17 1.62
N GLY A 450 -0.95 -23.59 0.43
CA GLY A 450 0.08 -24.61 0.24
C GLY A 450 -0.38 -26.06 0.47
N ALA A 451 -1.67 -26.29 0.73
CA ALA A 451 -2.20 -27.64 0.91
C ALA A 451 -2.18 -28.45 -0.39
N ALA A 452 -1.85 -29.73 -0.26
CA ALA A 452 -1.84 -30.67 -1.37
C ALA A 452 -3.25 -31.02 -1.88
N GLU A 453 -4.24 -30.98 -0.99
CA GLU A 453 -5.62 -31.37 -1.22
C GLU A 453 -6.58 -30.39 -0.56
N GLY A 454 -7.79 -30.31 -1.11
CA GLY A 454 -8.85 -29.48 -0.59
C GLY A 454 -9.78 -30.28 0.33
N LYS A 455 -10.33 -29.61 1.34
CA LYS A 455 -11.29 -30.18 2.27
C LYS A 455 -12.71 -29.72 1.92
N VAL A 456 -13.65 -30.65 1.83
CA VAL A 456 -15.08 -30.31 1.62
C VAL A 456 -15.60 -29.54 2.84
N ILE A 457 -16.24 -28.40 2.59
CA ILE A 457 -16.82 -27.55 3.64
C ILE A 457 -18.35 -27.40 3.52
N ALA A 458 -18.92 -27.64 2.34
CA ALA A 458 -20.36 -27.68 2.12
C ALA A 458 -20.70 -28.63 0.95
N GLY A 459 -21.88 -29.26 0.99
CA GLY A 459 -22.27 -30.26 0.00
C GLY A 459 -21.44 -31.55 0.07
N GLY A 460 -21.20 -32.18 -1.08
CA GLY A 460 -20.40 -33.42 -1.17
C GLY A 460 -21.15 -34.71 -0.79
N ASN A 461 -22.45 -34.63 -0.50
CA ASN A 461 -23.32 -35.76 -0.18
C ASN A 461 -24.12 -36.25 -1.42
N GLY A 462 -23.50 -36.13 -2.60
CA GLY A 462 -24.12 -36.39 -3.89
C GLY A 462 -24.98 -35.23 -4.40
N ARG A 463 -25.41 -35.36 -5.66
CA ARG A 463 -26.35 -34.44 -6.31
C ARG A 463 -27.72 -34.56 -5.65
N GLY A 464 -28.34 -33.43 -5.30
CA GLY A 464 -29.72 -33.42 -4.83
C GLY A 464 -30.13 -32.10 -4.20
N ALA A 465 -31.37 -32.05 -3.70
CA ALA A 465 -31.99 -30.84 -3.15
C ALA A 465 -32.13 -30.86 -1.62
N GLN A 466 -31.62 -31.90 -0.94
CA GLN A 466 -31.60 -31.93 0.52
C GLN A 466 -30.70 -30.81 1.10
N PRO A 467 -30.86 -30.41 2.37
CA PRO A 467 -30.07 -29.33 2.98
C PRO A 467 -28.54 -29.51 2.89
N ASN A 468 -28.05 -30.74 2.92
CA ASN A 468 -26.62 -31.07 2.82
C ASN A 468 -26.18 -31.49 1.41
N GLN A 469 -27.04 -31.32 0.41
CA GLN A 469 -26.79 -31.61 -0.99
C GLN A 469 -26.81 -30.32 -1.81
N LEU A 470 -25.94 -30.27 -2.81
CA LEU A 470 -25.89 -29.23 -3.82
C LEU A 470 -26.11 -29.87 -5.19
N ASN A 471 -26.35 -29.05 -6.20
CA ASN A 471 -26.49 -29.46 -7.58
C ASN A 471 -25.90 -28.36 -8.49
N ARG A 472 -24.69 -28.62 -8.94
CA ARG A 472 -23.84 -27.71 -9.72
C ARG A 472 -23.71 -26.31 -9.11
N PRO A 473 -23.19 -26.19 -7.87
CA PRO A 473 -23.01 -24.88 -7.25
C PRO A 473 -22.16 -23.98 -8.14
N ALA A 474 -22.59 -22.72 -8.33
CA ALA A 474 -21.95 -21.79 -9.24
C ALA A 474 -21.15 -20.73 -8.48
N GLY A 475 -21.80 -19.65 -8.05
CA GLY A 475 -21.21 -18.57 -7.26
C GLY A 475 -21.18 -18.88 -5.76
N ILE A 476 -20.18 -18.33 -5.08
CA ILE A 476 -20.06 -18.35 -3.62
C ILE A 476 -19.69 -16.96 -3.11
N LEU A 477 -20.14 -16.62 -1.89
CA LEU A 477 -19.66 -15.45 -1.14
C LEU A 477 -19.68 -15.75 0.37
N PHE A 478 -18.96 -14.94 1.14
CA PHE A 478 -19.06 -14.92 2.60
C PHE A 478 -19.75 -13.62 3.05
N ASP A 479 -20.57 -13.70 4.11
CA ASP A 479 -20.96 -12.50 4.86
C ASP A 479 -19.86 -12.07 5.85
N LYS A 480 -20.03 -10.92 6.50
CA LYS A 480 -19.04 -10.41 7.47
C LYS A 480 -18.87 -11.31 8.70
N HIS A 481 -19.82 -12.21 8.93
CA HIS A 481 -19.79 -13.17 10.03
C HIS A 481 -19.15 -14.50 9.61
N GLY A 482 -18.66 -14.61 8.37
CA GLY A 482 -18.03 -15.81 7.84
C GLY A 482 -19.01 -16.91 7.43
N ASN A 483 -20.32 -16.64 7.36
CA ASN A 483 -21.27 -17.60 6.83
C ASN A 483 -21.13 -17.71 5.31
N LEU A 484 -21.17 -18.93 4.79
CA LEU A 484 -21.01 -19.22 3.37
C LEU A 484 -22.37 -19.16 2.67
N PHE A 485 -22.47 -18.37 1.60
CA PHE A 485 -23.60 -18.39 0.68
C PHE A 485 -23.17 -19.07 -0.62
N VAL A 486 -24.04 -19.93 -1.14
CA VAL A 486 -23.81 -20.72 -2.36
C VAL A 486 -25.02 -20.58 -3.26
N SER A 487 -24.81 -20.20 -4.53
CA SER A 487 -25.85 -20.33 -5.54
C SER A 487 -25.89 -21.79 -6.01
N ASP A 488 -26.98 -22.46 -5.62
CA ASP A 488 -27.22 -23.87 -5.89
C ASP A 488 -27.92 -23.96 -7.25
N PHE A 489 -27.16 -23.72 -8.31
CA PHE A 489 -27.61 -23.36 -9.66
C PHE A 489 -28.73 -24.26 -10.20
N GLU A 490 -28.53 -25.58 -10.28
CA GLU A 490 -29.54 -26.51 -10.83
C GLU A 490 -30.64 -26.88 -9.80
N ASN A 491 -30.54 -26.40 -8.57
CA ASN A 491 -31.61 -26.47 -7.57
C ASN A 491 -32.38 -25.16 -7.46
N HIS A 492 -32.04 -24.14 -8.27
CA HIS A 492 -32.80 -22.90 -8.41
C HIS A 492 -32.94 -22.10 -7.09
N ARG A 493 -31.92 -22.16 -6.22
CA ARG A 493 -31.96 -21.55 -4.88
C ARG A 493 -30.61 -21.00 -4.45
N VAL A 494 -30.62 -20.20 -3.40
CA VAL A 494 -29.40 -19.80 -2.67
C VAL A 494 -29.41 -20.45 -1.29
N GLN A 495 -28.33 -21.14 -0.94
CA GLN A 495 -28.15 -21.75 0.37
C GLN A 495 -27.14 -20.98 1.22
N LYS A 496 -27.42 -20.86 2.51
CA LYS A 496 -26.53 -20.33 3.54
C LYS A 496 -26.07 -21.46 4.46
N PHE A 497 -24.77 -21.58 4.68
CA PHE A 497 -24.16 -22.47 5.67
C PHE A 497 -23.55 -21.60 6.78
N GLU A 498 -23.95 -21.83 8.02
CA GLU A 498 -23.51 -20.98 9.13
C GLU A 498 -22.16 -21.42 9.66
N ILE A 499 -21.32 -20.47 10.06
CA ILE A 499 -20.06 -20.79 10.72
C ILE A 499 -20.33 -21.36 12.13
N THR A 500 -19.69 -22.47 12.47
CA THR A 500 -19.92 -23.25 13.71
C THR A 500 -18.83 -23.03 14.77
N THR A 501 -17.64 -22.58 14.37
CA THR A 501 -16.55 -22.20 15.26
C THR A 501 -16.58 -20.68 15.39
N ARG A 502 -17.36 -20.17 16.33
CA ARG A 502 -17.17 -18.82 16.85
C ARG A 502 -16.34 -18.99 18.11
N ASP A 503 -15.06 -18.62 18.10
CA ASP A 503 -14.39 -18.43 19.39
C ASP A 503 -15.13 -17.28 20.10
N PRO A 504 -15.58 -17.47 21.35
CA PRO A 504 -16.40 -16.51 22.08
C PRO A 504 -15.68 -15.20 22.42
#